data_AF-A0A529W923-F1
#
_entry.id   AF-A0A529W923-F1
#
_cell.length_a   1.000
_cell.length_b   1.000
_cell.length_c   1.000
_cell.angle_alpha   90.00
_cell.angle_beta   90.00
_cell.angle_gamma   90.00
#
_symmetry.space_group_name_H-M   'P 1'
#
loop_
_entity.id
_entity.type
_entity.pdbx_description
1 polymer ?
#
loop_
_entity_poly.entity_id
_entity_poly.type
_entity_poly.pdbx_seq_one_letter_code
_entity_poly.pdbx_strand_id
1 'polypeptide(L)'
;MASATKTKKILLVSTDRAFVQETRTAFATSEIIELLTVEKSIIELRGEALETDFGTVIVDMDAAKLEEIESLQRVMRRLEGSVPVVVVTQEFNAAAVRILVQLKV
;
A
#
# COMPACT_ATOMS: atom_id res chain seq x y z
N MET A 1 23.39 -3.80 -25.87
CA MET A 1 22.31 -2.93 -25.40
C MET A 1 21.80 -3.51 -24.10
N ALA A 2 22.27 -3.01 -22.95
CA ALA A 2 21.76 -3.47 -21.65
C ALA A 2 20.31 -3.03 -21.55
N SER A 3 19.38 -3.98 -21.37
CA SER A 3 18.01 -3.65 -20.99
C SER A 3 18.08 -2.92 -19.65
N ALA A 4 17.75 -1.65 -19.61
CA ALA A 4 17.65 -0.91 -18.36
C ALA A 4 16.58 -1.62 -17.51
N THR A 5 17.02 -2.32 -16.48
CA THR A 5 16.13 -3.01 -15.55
C THR A 5 15.20 -1.96 -14.95
N LYS A 6 13.92 -1.97 -15.33
CA LYS A 6 12.96 -0.99 -14.82
C LYS A 6 12.80 -1.19 -13.32
N THR A 7 13.25 -0.20 -12.54
CA THR A 7 13.00 -0.15 -11.10
C THR A 7 11.50 -0.16 -10.83
N LYS A 8 11.04 -1.02 -9.93
CA LYS A 8 9.66 -1.07 -9.48
C LYS A 8 9.53 -0.22 -8.23
N LYS A 9 8.84 0.92 -8.34
CA LYS A 9 8.48 1.73 -7.19
C LYS A 9 7.37 1.05 -6.39
N ILE A 10 7.58 0.87 -5.09
CA ILE A 10 6.57 0.37 -4.16
C ILE A 10 6.34 1.45 -3.12
N LEU A 11 5.08 1.82 -2.88
CA LEU A 11 4.72 2.69 -1.77
C LEU A 11 4.26 1.85 -0.59
N LEU A 12 4.83 2.07 0.59
CA LEU A 12 4.29 1.59 1.86
C LEU A 12 3.59 2.75 2.59
N VAL A 13 2.36 2.52 3.02
CA VAL A 13 1.59 3.42 3.88
C VAL A 13 1.43 2.72 5.22
N SER A 14 1.93 3.31 6.31
CA SER A 14 1.82 2.71 7.64
C SER A 14 2.04 3.76 8.73
N THR A 15 1.43 3.57 9.90
CA THR A 15 1.78 4.33 11.12
C THR A 15 2.73 3.56 12.03
N ASP A 16 2.95 2.27 11.75
CA ASP A 16 3.83 1.38 12.51
C ASP A 16 5.28 1.49 12.05
N ARG A 17 6.08 2.19 12.87
CA ARG A 17 7.51 2.39 12.60
C ARG A 17 8.32 1.09 12.59
N ALA A 18 7.93 0.09 13.38
CA ALA A 18 8.63 -1.19 13.40
C ALA A 18 8.37 -1.92 12.08
N PHE A 19 7.10 -1.98 11.66
CA PHE A 19 6.71 -2.57 10.38
C PHE A 19 7.37 -1.86 9.19
N VAL A 20 7.44 -0.53 9.21
CA VAL A 20 8.16 0.25 8.19
C VAL A 20 9.63 -0.16 8.11
N GLN A 21 10.32 -0.28 9.26
CA GLN A 21 11.74 -0.60 9.27
C GLN A 21 12.03 -2.05 8.85
N GLU A 22 11.19 -3.00 9.26
CA GLU A 22 11.24 -4.39 8.80
C GLU A 22 11.03 -4.48 7.29
N THR A 23 10.03 -3.78 6.77
CA THR A 23 9.72 -3.73 5.34
C THR A 23 10.87 -3.11 4.54
N ARG A 24 11.46 -2.01 5.02
CA ARG A 24 12.67 -1.42 4.41
C ARG A 24 13.81 -2.43 4.32
N THR A 25 14.06 -3.15 5.40
CA THR A 25 15.12 -4.16 5.45
C THR A 25 14.85 -5.30 4.47
N ALA A 26 13.59 -5.76 4.39
CA ALA A 26 13.17 -6.81 3.47
C ALA A 26 13.31 -6.40 1.99
N PHE A 27 12.93 -5.17 1.63
CA PHE A 27 13.04 -4.69 0.25
C PHE A 27 14.46 -4.26 -0.15
N ALA A 28 15.31 -3.87 0.82
CA ALA A 28 16.69 -3.47 0.56
C ALA A 28 17.56 -4.60 -0.05
N THR A 29 17.14 -5.87 0.04
CA THR A 29 17.84 -6.98 -0.60
C THR A 29 17.62 -7.03 -2.12
N SER A 30 16.71 -6.22 -2.66
CA SER A 30 16.38 -6.19 -4.09
C SER A 30 17.02 -4.98 -4.77
N GLU A 31 17.85 -5.22 -5.79
CA GLU A 31 18.47 -4.15 -6.59
C GLU A 31 17.49 -3.46 -7.55
N ILE A 32 16.26 -3.98 -7.69
CA ILE A 32 15.27 -3.51 -8.66
C ILE A 32 14.04 -2.87 -8.02
N ILE A 33 13.95 -2.85 -6.69
CA ILE A 33 12.80 -2.27 -5.98
C ILE A 33 13.23 -0.97 -5.32
N GLU A 34 12.45 0.08 -5.55
CA GLU A 34 12.55 1.34 -4.82
C GLU A 34 11.37 1.42 -3.87
N LEU A 35 11.63 1.36 -2.56
CA LEU A 35 10.59 1.47 -1.54
C LEU A 35 10.47 2.92 -1.06
N LEU A 36 9.32 3.53 -1.35
CA LEU A 36 8.88 4.79 -0.77
C LEU A 36 7.94 4.52 0.41
N THR A 37 7.89 5.44 1.37
CA THR A 37 7.08 5.27 2.58
C THR A 37 6.32 6.54 2.91
N VAL A 38 5.06 6.38 3.32
CA VAL A 38 4.25 7.41 3.93
C VAL A 38 3.92 6.96 5.34
N GLU A 39 4.57 7.58 6.32
CA GLU A 39 4.41 7.26 7.74
C GLU A 39 3.18 7.95 8.34
N LYS A 40 1.99 7.64 7.80
CA LYS A 40 0.69 8.19 8.19
C LYS A 40 -0.42 7.16 8.00
N SER A 41 -1.56 7.38 8.66
CA SER A 41 -2.76 6.58 8.43
C SER A 41 -3.30 6.78 7.01
N ILE A 42 -3.96 5.75 6.45
CA ILE A 42 -4.70 5.86 5.20
C ILE A 42 -5.81 6.92 5.23
N ILE A 43 -6.31 7.27 6.42
CA ILE A 43 -7.29 8.34 6.60
C ILE A 43 -6.67 9.70 6.24
N GLU A 44 -5.39 9.89 6.51
CA GLU A 44 -4.66 11.14 6.32
C GLU A 44 -4.06 11.28 4.91
N LEU A 45 -4.22 10.26 4.06
CA LEU A 45 -3.63 10.18 2.74
C LEU A 45 -4.32 11.15 1.77
N ARG A 46 -3.64 12.26 1.48
CA ARG A 46 -4.11 13.29 0.55
C ARG A 46 -3.76 12.97 -0.91
N GLY A 47 -4.34 13.76 -1.82
CA GLY A 47 -4.11 13.80 -3.28
C GLY A 47 -2.69 13.47 -3.73
N GLU A 48 -1.72 14.12 -3.09
CA GLU A 48 -0.36 14.24 -3.57
C GLU A 48 0.52 13.01 -3.28
N ALA A 49 0.13 12.13 -2.36
CA ALA A 49 1.00 11.03 -1.91
C ALA A 49 0.91 9.77 -2.79
N LEU A 50 0.02 9.74 -3.79
CA LEU A 50 -0.11 8.63 -4.73
C LEU A 50 0.29 9.13 -6.13
N GLU A 51 1.60 9.08 -6.42
CA GLU A 51 2.10 9.19 -7.78
C GLU A 51 1.54 8.05 -8.64
N THR A 52 1.32 8.29 -9.93
CA THR A 52 0.72 7.31 -10.85
C THR A 52 1.73 6.26 -11.36
N ASP A 53 2.98 6.31 -10.93
CA ASP A 53 4.05 5.43 -11.43
C ASP A 53 4.46 4.30 -10.47
N PHE A 54 3.74 4.15 -9.35
CA PHE A 54 3.94 3.00 -8.45
C PHE A 54 3.59 1.69 -9.15
N GLY A 55 4.48 0.70 -9.01
CA GLY A 55 4.21 -0.67 -9.42
C GLY A 55 3.29 -1.41 -8.44
N THR A 56 3.23 -0.98 -7.17
CA THR A 56 2.31 -1.48 -6.13
C THR A 56 2.21 -0.47 -4.98
N VAL A 57 1.08 -0.48 -4.28
CA VAL A 57 0.92 0.19 -2.97
C VAL A 57 0.62 -0.86 -1.90
N ILE A 58 1.38 -0.84 -0.81
CA ILE A 58 1.13 -1.62 0.40
C ILE A 58 0.50 -0.69 1.42
N VAL A 59 -0.65 -1.07 1.97
CA VAL A 59 -1.37 -0.32 2.98
C VAL A 59 -1.46 -1.15 4.25
N ASP A 60 -0.75 -0.71 5.28
CA ASP A 60 -0.98 -1.14 6.66
C ASP A 60 -2.17 -0.37 7.24
N MET A 61 -3.21 -1.11 7.59
CA MET A 61 -4.47 -0.57 8.11
C MET A 61 -5.19 -1.61 8.96
N ASP A 62 -6.09 -1.14 9.82
CA ASP A 62 -7.00 -1.99 10.56
C ASP A 62 -8.30 -2.20 9.76
N ALA A 63 -8.44 -3.37 9.15
CA ALA A 63 -9.60 -3.72 8.36
C ALA A 63 -10.90 -3.85 9.19
N ALA A 64 -10.82 -3.88 10.52
CA ALA A 64 -12.00 -3.84 11.40
C ALA A 64 -12.58 -2.43 11.55
N LYS A 65 -11.83 -1.38 11.19
CA LYS A 65 -12.31 0.02 11.27
C LYS A 65 -12.95 0.46 9.96
N LEU A 66 -14.25 0.75 10.03
CA LEU A 66 -15.01 1.22 8.88
C LEU A 66 -14.40 2.47 8.22
N GLU A 67 -13.94 3.43 9.02
CA GLU A 67 -13.34 4.68 8.53
C GLU A 67 -12.07 4.43 7.69
N GLU A 68 -11.28 3.42 8.03
CA GLU A 68 -10.08 3.05 7.27
C GLU A 68 -10.47 2.33 5.96
N ILE A 69 -11.49 1.47 5.99
CA ILE A 69 -12.07 0.85 4.77
C ILE A 69 -12.63 1.90 3.81
N GLU A 70 -13.37 2.89 4.32
CA GLU A 70 -13.89 4.00 3.50
C GLU A 70 -12.76 4.83 2.90
N SER A 71 -11.66 5.00 3.64
CA SER A 71 -10.47 5.70 3.17
C SER A 71 -9.76 4.90 2.07
N LEU A 72 -9.64 3.58 2.22
CA LEU A 72 -9.14 2.68 1.19
C LEU A 72 -9.98 2.77 -0.09
N GLN A 73 -11.31 2.79 0.01
CA GLN A 73 -12.18 2.96 -1.17
C GLN A 73 -11.94 4.28 -1.92
N ARG A 74 -11.63 5.37 -1.20
CA ARG A 74 -11.27 6.65 -1.84
C ARG A 74 -9.92 6.55 -2.56
N VAL A 75 -8.94 5.88 -1.95
CA VAL A 75 -7.64 5.59 -2.57
C VAL A 75 -7.81 4.73 -3.83
N MET A 76 -8.55 3.62 -3.74
CA MET A 76 -8.80 2.72 -4.87
C MET A 76 -9.48 3.44 -6.04
N ARG A 77 -10.46 4.31 -5.77
CA ARG A 77 -11.10 5.14 -6.80
C ARG A 77 -10.12 6.06 -7.50
N ARG A 78 -9.14 6.64 -6.79
CA ARG A 78 -8.14 7.53 -7.38
C ARG A 78 -7.08 6.78 -8.19
N LEU A 79 -6.75 5.56 -7.80
CA LEU A 79 -5.81 4.72 -8.55
C LEU A 79 -6.44 4.16 -9.83
N GLU A 80 -7.78 4.19 -9.96
CA GLU A 80 -8.53 3.70 -11.14
C GLU A 80 -8.16 2.26 -11.56
N GLY A 81 -7.67 1.44 -10.61
CA GLY A 81 -7.21 0.08 -10.87
C GLY A 81 -5.90 -0.03 -11.66
N SER A 82 -5.17 1.07 -11.87
CA SER A 82 -3.88 1.09 -12.56
C SER A 82 -2.72 0.52 -11.74
N VAL A 83 -2.85 0.55 -10.41
CA VAL A 83 -1.84 0.09 -9.47
C VAL A 83 -2.42 -0.98 -8.55
N PRO A 84 -1.81 -2.18 -8.46
CA PRO A 84 -2.23 -3.19 -7.50
C PRO A 84 -1.96 -2.74 -6.08
N VAL A 85 -2.97 -2.87 -5.22
CA VAL A 85 -2.90 -2.52 -3.80
C VAL A 85 -2.92 -3.80 -2.97
N VAL A 86 -2.02 -3.87 -1.99
CA VAL A 86 -1.93 -4.96 -1.02
C VAL A 86 -2.27 -4.41 0.35
N VAL A 87 -3.27 -4.99 1.01
CA VAL A 87 -3.64 -4.62 2.38
C VAL A 87 -2.98 -5.55 3.37
N VAL A 88 -2.32 -4.98 4.37
CA VAL A 88 -1.78 -5.65 5.55
C VAL A 88 -2.64 -5.22 6.73
N THR A 89 -3.22 -6.18 7.43
CA THR A 89 -4.07 -5.95 8.61
C THR A 89 -3.65 -6.92 9.71
N GLN A 90 -3.56 -6.42 10.95
CA GLN A 90 -3.14 -7.23 12.10
C GLN A 90 -4.25 -8.20 12.53
N GLU A 91 -5.51 -7.77 12.43
CA GLU A 91 -6.66 -8.58 12.81
C GLU A 91 -7.34 -9.23 11.62
N PHE A 92 -7.65 -10.52 11.78
CA PHE A 92 -8.42 -11.30 10.81
C PHE A 92 -9.91 -11.28 11.17
N ASN A 93 -10.70 -10.59 10.36
CA ASN A 93 -12.16 -10.65 10.41
C ASN A 93 -12.70 -11.13 9.06
N ALA A 94 -13.38 -12.29 9.03
CA ALA A 94 -13.87 -12.91 7.80
C ALA A 94 -14.82 -12.00 6.99
N ALA A 95 -15.59 -11.14 7.65
CA ALA A 95 -16.45 -10.17 6.97
C ALA A 95 -15.63 -9.06 6.32
N ALA A 96 -14.62 -8.53 7.03
CA ALA A 96 -13.72 -7.51 6.51
C ALA A 96 -12.91 -8.02 5.31
N VAL A 97 -12.37 -9.24 5.38
CA VAL A 97 -11.62 -9.87 4.27
C VAL A 97 -12.47 -9.98 3.01
N ARG A 98 -13.76 -10.31 3.14
CA ARG A 98 -14.67 -10.37 1.98
C ARG A 98 -14.85 -9.01 1.32
N ILE A 99 -14.93 -7.95 2.12
CA ILE A 99 -15.01 -6.57 1.62
C ILE A 99 -13.72 -6.21 0.89
N LEU A 100 -12.55 -6.51 1.45
CA LEU A 100 -11.25 -6.27 0.82
C LEU A 100 -11.15 -6.95 -0.57
N VAL A 101 -11.52 -8.22 -0.68
CA VAL A 101 -11.53 -8.93 -1.97
C VAL A 101 -12.47 -8.27 -2.99
N GLN A 102 -13.62 -7.75 -2.55
CA GLN A 102 -14.55 -7.02 -3.42
C GLN A 102 -13.97 -5.69 -3.92
N LEU A 103 -13.07 -5.08 -3.14
CA LEU A 103 -12.33 -3.88 -3.52
C LEU A 103 -11.15 -4.16 -4.46
N LYS A 104 -10.87 -5.44 -4.77
CA LYS A 104 -9.76 -5.87 -5.62
C LYS A 104 -8.38 -5.51 -5.04
N VAL A 105 -8.27 -5.64 -3.72
CA VAL A 105 -7.02 -5.55 -2.96
C VAL A 105 -6.65 -6.89 -2.37
#